data_AF-A0AAD8NNB4-F1
#
_entry.id   AF-A0AAD8NNB4-F1
#
_cell.length_a   1.000
_cell.length_b   1.000
_cell.length_c   1.000
_cell.angle_alpha   90.00
_cell.angle_beta   90.00
_cell.angle_gamma   90.00
#
_symmetry.space_group_name_H-M   'P 1'
#
loop_
_entity.id
_entity.type
_entity.pdbx_description
1 polymer ?
#
loop_
_entity_poly.entity_id
_entity_poly.type
_entity_poly.pdbx_seq_one_letter_code
_entity_poly.pdbx_strand_id
1 'polypeptide(L)'
;MEEYSSSSIGNTTSMDASETDNAVTSAIVLAVSFMQHVTNPPRSMYQRISVERDRAITNERLMKDYFDPVGPRYNEVNFRRRFRMSSRLFLCIAQDLEREKPYFQQRCGARGRM
;
A
#
# COMPACT_ATOMS: atom_id res chain seq x y z
N MET A 1 12.93 75.91 49.96
CA MET A 1 11.92 75.91 48.86
C MET A 1 12.73 76.16 47.61
N GLU A 2 12.99 75.22 46.71
CA GLU A 2 12.44 73.89 46.47
C GLU A 2 13.57 72.92 46.04
N GLU A 3 13.36 71.65 46.37
CA GLU A 3 14.05 70.45 45.89
C GLU A 3 13.73 70.18 44.40
N TYR A 4 14.27 69.06 43.87
CA TYR A 4 14.07 68.45 42.54
C TYR A 4 15.24 68.68 41.56
N SER A 5 15.81 67.68 40.91
CA SER A 5 15.67 66.22 41.01
C SER A 5 16.83 65.62 40.22
N SER A 6 17.57 64.67 40.79
CA SER A 6 18.45 63.81 40.00
C SER A 6 17.57 62.85 39.19
N SER A 7 17.55 62.99 37.86
CA SER A 7 16.98 62.01 36.96
C SER A 7 18.01 60.90 36.68
N SER A 8 18.01 59.91 37.58
CA SER A 8 18.41 58.56 37.24
C SER A 8 17.31 57.90 36.38
N ILE A 9 17.69 56.82 35.69
CA ILE A 9 16.82 55.81 35.05
C ILE A 9 16.73 55.93 33.52
N GLY A 10 17.67 55.23 32.87
CA GLY A 10 17.54 54.63 31.55
C GLY A 10 18.08 53.20 31.63
N ASN A 11 17.44 52.39 32.47
CA ASN A 11 17.60 50.96 32.55
C ASN A 11 17.42 50.35 31.16
N THR A 12 18.49 49.72 30.67
CA THR A 12 18.42 48.82 29.52
C THR A 12 17.34 47.79 29.78
N THR A 13 16.29 47.84 28.97
CA THR A 13 15.24 46.84 28.86
C THR A 13 15.89 45.47 28.89
N SER A 14 15.79 44.80 30.03
CA SER A 14 16.04 43.38 30.19
C SER A 14 14.92 42.67 29.43
N MET A 15 15.05 42.67 28.11
CA MET A 15 14.28 41.82 27.22
C MET A 15 14.69 40.40 27.58
N ASP A 16 13.74 39.65 28.10
CA ASP A 16 13.85 38.30 28.61
C ASP A 16 14.48 37.37 27.56
N ALA A 17 15.74 36.98 27.83
CA ALA A 17 16.55 36.13 26.95
C ALA A 17 15.85 34.80 26.55
N SER A 18 14.87 34.35 27.34
CA SER A 18 14.06 33.18 27.04
C SER A 18 13.19 33.33 25.78
N GLU A 19 12.67 34.52 25.50
CA GLU A 19 11.77 34.72 24.36
C GLU A 19 12.55 34.72 23.03
N THR A 20 13.75 35.29 23.03
CA THR A 20 14.67 35.25 21.87
C THR A 20 15.19 33.85 21.60
N ASP A 21 15.53 33.09 22.64
CA ASP A 21 16.01 31.71 22.50
C ASP A 21 14.91 30.79 21.95
N ASN A 22 13.66 31.01 22.36
CA ASN A 22 12.51 30.30 21.82
C ASN A 22 12.25 30.63 20.35
N ALA A 23 12.37 31.90 19.97
CA ALA A 23 12.21 32.34 18.58
C ALA A 23 13.30 31.77 17.67
N VAL A 24 14.56 31.78 18.12
CA VAL A 24 15.70 31.18 17.40
C VAL A 24 15.53 29.67 17.27
N THR A 25 15.13 28.99 18.34
CA THR A 25 14.87 27.53 18.32
C THR A 25 13.74 27.19 17.35
N SER A 26 12.64 27.96 17.36
CA SER A 26 11.51 27.79 16.43
C SER A 26 11.94 27.98 14.96
N ALA A 27 12.75 29.01 14.69
CA ALA A 27 13.28 29.26 13.35
C ALA A 27 14.17 28.13 12.85
N ILE A 28 15.03 27.56 13.72
CA ILE A 28 15.87 26.41 13.39
C ILE A 28 15.02 25.17 13.09
N VAL A 29 14.01 24.88 13.93
CA VAL A 29 13.11 23.73 13.72
C VAL A 29 12.35 23.87 12.41
N LEU A 30 11.84 25.07 12.09
CA LEU A 30 11.17 25.35 10.82
C LEU A 30 12.11 25.15 9.62
N ALA A 31 13.34 25.66 9.69
CA ALA A 31 14.33 25.50 8.63
C ALA A 31 14.70 24.02 8.43
N VAL A 32 14.91 23.26 9.50
CA VAL A 32 15.20 21.82 9.43
C VAL A 32 14.02 21.05 8.85
N SER A 33 12.79 21.35 9.30
CA SER A 33 11.57 20.72 8.76
C SER A 33 11.39 21.01 7.26
N PHE A 34 11.64 22.26 6.84
CA PHE A 34 11.58 22.64 5.44
C PHE A 34 12.62 21.88 4.60
N MET A 35 13.87 21.86 5.06
CA MET A 35 14.96 21.15 4.39
C MET A 35 14.67 19.65 4.29
N GLN A 36 14.11 19.02 5.33
CA GLN A 36 13.68 17.63 5.30
C GLN A 36 12.57 17.37 4.27
N HIS A 37 11.58 18.27 4.17
CA HIS A 37 10.47 18.12 3.23
C HIS A 37 10.91 18.26 1.76
N VAL A 38 11.90 19.13 1.48
CA VAL A 38 12.46 19.32 0.14
C VAL A 38 13.42 18.20 -0.24
N THR A 39 14.24 17.74 0.70
CA THR A 39 15.23 16.67 0.45
C THR A 39 14.59 15.28 0.38
N ASN A 40 13.52 15.04 1.14
CA ASN A 40 12.82 13.77 1.21
C ASN A 40 11.30 14.01 1.11
N PRO A 41 10.77 14.27 -0.10
CA PRO A 41 9.34 14.44 -0.25
C PRO A 41 8.63 13.16 0.20
N PRO A 42 7.51 13.27 0.94
CA PRO A 42 6.73 12.11 1.33
C PRO A 42 6.35 11.33 0.06
N ARG A 43 6.59 10.02 0.07
CA ARG A 43 6.19 9.17 -1.05
C ARG A 43 4.70 9.38 -1.32
N SER A 44 4.37 9.77 -2.56
CA SER A 44 2.99 9.77 -3.04
C SER A 44 2.43 8.36 -2.89
N MET A 45 1.57 8.17 -1.88
CA MET A 45 0.83 6.94 -1.68
C MET A 45 -0.40 6.97 -2.58
N TYR A 46 -0.22 6.65 -3.86
CA TYR A 46 -1.37 6.38 -4.71
C TYR A 46 -2.16 5.21 -4.11
N GLN A 47 -3.41 5.46 -3.76
CA GLN A 47 -4.32 4.37 -3.38
C GLN A 47 -4.46 3.42 -4.57
N ARG A 48 -4.17 2.14 -4.32
CA ARG A 48 -4.44 1.10 -5.33
C ARG A 48 -5.94 1.00 -5.54
N ILE A 49 -6.39 1.26 -6.76
CA ILE A 49 -7.78 1.05 -7.15
C ILE A 49 -7.99 -0.45 -7.33
N SER A 50 -8.91 -1.02 -6.55
CA SER A 50 -9.35 -2.40 -6.73
C SER A 50 -10.32 -2.46 -7.91
N VAL A 51 -9.85 -2.98 -9.04
CA VAL A 51 -10.71 -3.30 -10.19
C VAL A 51 -11.38 -4.66 -9.94
N GLU A 52 -12.71 -4.66 -9.92
CA GLU A 52 -13.50 -5.88 -9.92
C GLU A 52 -13.23 -6.64 -11.22
N ARG A 53 -12.72 -7.87 -11.08
CA ARG A 53 -12.45 -8.76 -12.19
C ARG A 53 -13.33 -9.94 -11.89
N ASP A 54 -14.47 -10.11 -12.55
CA ASP A 54 -15.46 -11.14 -12.26
C ASP A 54 -14.84 -12.55 -12.18
N ARG A 55 -14.24 -12.90 -11.03
CA ARG A 55 -13.30 -14.02 -10.92
C ARG A 55 -14.01 -15.35 -11.12
N ALA A 56 -15.21 -15.45 -10.55
CA ALA A 56 -16.06 -16.63 -10.67
C ALA A 56 -16.40 -16.93 -12.14
N ILE A 57 -16.92 -15.92 -12.86
CA ILE A 57 -17.28 -16.05 -14.29
C ILE A 57 -16.03 -16.34 -15.13
N THR A 58 -14.91 -15.68 -14.81
CA THR A 58 -13.65 -15.89 -15.52
C THR A 58 -13.16 -17.33 -15.34
N ASN A 59 -13.26 -17.88 -14.12
CA ASN A 59 -12.91 -19.26 -13.84
C ASN A 59 -13.81 -20.25 -14.59
N GLU A 60 -15.13 -20.03 -14.57
CA GLU A 60 -16.08 -20.89 -15.30
C GLU A 60 -15.78 -20.92 -16.80
N ARG A 61 -15.52 -19.75 -17.41
CA ARG A 61 -15.13 -19.64 -18.81
C ARG A 61 -13.81 -20.36 -19.10
N LEU A 62 -12.83 -20.23 -18.21
CA LEU A 62 -11.54 -20.91 -18.36
C LEU A 62 -11.70 -22.44 -18.32
N MET A 63 -12.48 -22.94 -17.37
CA MET A 63 -12.75 -24.37 -17.24
C MET A 63 -13.46 -24.91 -18.48
N LYS A 64 -14.45 -24.17 -19.00
CA LYS A 64 -15.13 -24.51 -20.25
C LYS A 64 -14.15 -24.52 -21.43
N ASP A 65 -13.36 -23.46 -21.60
CA ASP A 65 -12.47 -23.33 -22.75
C ASP A 65 -11.43 -24.47 -22.86
N TYR A 66 -11.03 -25.07 -21.73
CA TYR A 66 -10.04 -26.16 -21.70
C TYR A 66 -10.63 -27.57 -21.55
N PHE A 67 -11.75 -27.73 -20.85
CA PHE A 67 -12.25 -29.04 -20.43
C PHE A 67 -13.70 -29.33 -20.90
N ASP A 68 -14.25 -28.55 -21.84
CA ASP A 68 -15.55 -28.86 -22.44
C ASP A 68 -15.54 -30.26 -23.08
N PRO A 69 -16.49 -31.15 -22.74
CA PRO A 69 -16.52 -32.52 -23.24
C PRO A 69 -16.91 -32.63 -24.72
N VAL A 70 -17.61 -31.64 -25.29
CA VAL A 70 -18.08 -31.68 -26.69
C VAL A 70 -17.07 -31.03 -27.63
N GLY A 71 -16.41 -29.96 -27.18
CA GLY A 71 -15.44 -29.24 -27.99
C GLY A 71 -14.74 -28.14 -27.20
N PRO A 72 -13.58 -28.42 -26.57
CA PRO A 72 -12.84 -27.39 -25.86
C PRO A 72 -12.27 -26.40 -26.87
N ARG A 73 -12.37 -25.10 -26.56
CA ARG A 73 -11.78 -24.03 -27.36
C ARG A 73 -10.28 -24.25 -27.57
N TYR A 74 -9.61 -24.76 -26.54
CA TYR A 74 -8.21 -25.16 -26.60
C TYR A 74 -8.10 -26.68 -26.57
N ASN A 75 -7.93 -27.26 -27.75
CA ASN A 75 -7.69 -28.69 -27.90
C ASN A 75 -6.40 -29.17 -27.20
N GLU A 76 -6.23 -30.49 -27.09
CA GLU A 76 -5.11 -31.13 -26.40
C GLU A 76 -3.72 -30.64 -26.87
N VAL A 77 -3.58 -30.29 -28.16
CA VAL A 77 -2.33 -29.75 -28.72
C VAL A 77 -2.01 -28.40 -28.09
N ASN A 78 -2.99 -27.50 -27.98
CA ASN A 78 -2.82 -26.21 -27.31
C ASN A 78 -2.58 -26.38 -25.80
N PHE A 79 -3.31 -27.29 -25.17
CA PHE A 79 -3.14 -27.61 -23.74
C PHE A 79 -1.71 -28.09 -23.46
N ARG A 80 -1.20 -29.07 -24.22
CA ARG A 80 0.17 -29.59 -24.10
C ARG A 80 1.22 -28.52 -24.38
N ARG A 81 0.99 -27.60 -25.32
CA ARG A 81 1.93 -26.48 -25.55
C ARG A 81 1.98 -25.52 -24.35
N ARG A 82 0.84 -25.24 -23.70
CA ARG A 82 0.73 -24.31 -22.57
C ARG A 82 1.23 -24.90 -21.26
N PHE A 83 0.77 -26.10 -20.90
CA PHE A 83 1.01 -26.75 -19.60
C PHE A 83 2.07 -27.84 -19.65
N ARG A 84 2.54 -28.21 -20.85
CA ARG A 84 3.58 -29.23 -21.08
C ARG A 84 3.21 -30.64 -20.59
N MET A 85 1.92 -30.89 -20.39
CA MET A 85 1.34 -32.19 -19.98
C MET A 85 -0.05 -32.39 -20.62
N SER A 86 -0.61 -33.60 -20.52
CA SER A 86 -1.97 -33.85 -20.99
C SER A 86 -3.02 -33.28 -20.05
N SER A 87 -4.19 -32.95 -20.58
CA SER A 87 -5.35 -32.47 -19.79
C SER A 87 -5.74 -33.47 -18.69
N ARG A 88 -5.74 -34.76 -19.03
CA ARG A 88 -6.02 -35.86 -18.08
C ARG A 88 -5.01 -35.92 -16.93
N LEU A 89 -3.71 -35.82 -17.22
CA LEU A 89 -2.68 -35.85 -16.18
C LEU A 89 -2.78 -34.62 -15.26
N PHE A 90 -3.04 -33.46 -15.84
CA PHE A 90 -3.28 -32.24 -15.08
C PHE A 90 -4.43 -32.42 -14.07
N LEU A 91 -5.56 -32.99 -14.51
CA LEU A 91 -6.71 -33.25 -13.63
C LEU A 91 -6.39 -34.24 -12.51
N CYS A 92 -5.65 -35.33 -12.81
CA CYS A 92 -5.22 -36.27 -11.77
C CYS A 92 -4.37 -35.56 -10.70
N ILE A 93 -3.37 -34.76 -11.11
CA ILE A 93 -2.52 -34.01 -10.19
C ILE A 93 -3.36 -33.01 -9.38
N ALA A 94 -4.26 -32.26 -10.03
CA ALA A 94 -5.11 -31.30 -9.34
C ALA A 94 -5.98 -31.97 -8.27
N GLN A 95 -6.62 -33.10 -8.60
CA GLN A 95 -7.44 -33.87 -7.67
C GLN A 95 -6.62 -34.44 -6.51
N ASP A 96 -5.41 -34.95 -6.77
CA ASP A 96 -4.52 -35.45 -5.72
C ASP A 96 -4.09 -34.32 -4.77
N LEU A 97 -3.76 -33.14 -5.31
CA LEU A 97 -3.43 -31.96 -4.51
C LEU A 97 -4.62 -31.46 -3.68
N GLU A 98 -5.82 -31.40 -4.26
CA GLU A 98 -7.04 -31.01 -3.54
C GLU A 98 -7.38 -31.98 -2.40
N ARG A 99 -7.13 -33.28 -2.61
CA ARG A 99 -7.35 -34.32 -1.60
C ARG A 99 -6.34 -34.23 -0.45
N GLU A 100 -5.07 -34.01 -0.76
CA GLU A 100 -3.99 -34.06 0.24
C GLU A 100 -3.76 -32.73 0.97
N LYS A 101 -4.06 -31.60 0.32
CA LYS A 101 -3.66 -30.27 0.80
C LYS A 101 -4.87 -29.33 0.84
N PRO A 102 -5.35 -28.92 2.04
CA PRO A 102 -6.48 -27.99 2.18
C PRO A 102 -6.28 -26.62 1.51
N TYR A 103 -5.05 -26.28 1.14
CA TYR A 103 -4.74 -25.06 0.40
C TYR A 103 -5.37 -25.01 -1.00
N PHE A 104 -5.49 -26.17 -1.67
CA PHE A 104 -6.03 -26.24 -3.04
C PHE A 104 -7.56 -26.36 -3.08
N GLN A 105 -8.20 -26.51 -1.93
CA GLN A 105 -9.66 -26.49 -1.85
C GLN A 105 -10.16 -25.05 -1.91
N GLN A 106 -11.20 -24.80 -2.70
CA GLN A 106 -11.87 -23.50 -2.72
C GLN A 106 -12.50 -23.24 -1.34
N ARG A 107 -12.11 -22.12 -0.71
CA ARG A 107 -12.59 -21.72 0.61
C ARG A 107 -13.28 -20.37 0.52
N CYS A 108 -14.27 -20.14 1.39
CA CYS A 108 -14.81 -18.81 1.59
C CYS A 108 -13.67 -17.84 1.90
N GLY A 109 -13.51 -16.82 1.07
CA GLY A 109 -12.59 -15.73 1.36
C GLY A 109 -13.02 -15.00 2.64
N ALA A 110 -12.13 -14.17 3.18
CA ALA A 110 -12.40 -13.36 4.39
C ALA A 110 -13.65 -12.44 4.28
N ARG A 111 -14.16 -12.25 3.05
CA ARG A 111 -15.35 -11.47 2.74
C ARG A 111 -16.61 -12.32 2.55
N GLY A 112 -16.56 -13.61 2.87
CA GLY A 112 -17.70 -14.56 2.77
C GLY A 112 -18.10 -14.96 1.36
N ARG A 113 -17.28 -14.62 0.34
CA ARG A 113 -17.51 -15.03 -1.05
C ARG A 113 -16.71 -16.30 -1.35
N MET A 114 -17.35 -17.26 -2.02
CA MET A 114 -16.70 -18.41 -2.63
C MET A 114 -16.25 -18.09 -4.05
#